data_AF-A0A3B9NZM8-F1
#
_entry.id   AF-A0A3B9NZM8-F1
#
_cell.length_a   1.000
_cell.length_b   1.000
_cell.length_c   1.000
_cell.angle_alpha   90.00
_cell.angle_beta   90.00
_cell.angle_gamma   90.00
#
_symmetry.space_group_name_H-M   'P 1'
#
loop_
_entity.id
_entity.type
_entity.pdbx_description
1 polymer ?
#
loop_
_entity_poly.entity_id
_entity_poly.type
_entity_poly.pdbx_seq_one_letter_code
_entity_poly.pdbx_strand_id
1 'polypeptide(L)' 'IAKMTGAKIVPSITRLLPGGEGYVLTFYPAWENYPSGDEIADARRMNEFIEQRVLEMPEQYFWLHKRFKTRPEGEARYY' A
#
# COMPACT_ATOMS: atom_id res chain seq x y z
N ILE A 1 7.68 14.08 0.52
CA ILE A 1 6.62 14.97 -0.01
C ILE A 1 5.67 15.41 1.12
N ALA A 2 4.82 14.54 1.67
CA ALA A 2 3.86 14.94 2.71
C ALA A 2 4.49 15.66 3.93
N LYS A 3 5.62 15.14 4.44
CA LYS A 3 6.39 15.80 5.52
C LYS A 3 6.87 17.21 5.17
N MET A 4 7.20 17.45 3.91
CA MET A 4 7.72 18.75 3.44
C MET A 4 6.60 19.73 3.12
N THR A 5 5.44 19.25 2.67
CA THR A 5 4.36 20.09 2.15
C THR A 5 3.20 20.27 3.13
N GLY A 6 3.10 19.43 4.17
CA GLY A 6 1.93 19.36 5.04
C GLY A 6 0.66 18.83 4.35
N ALA A 7 0.79 18.28 3.15
CA ALA A 7 -0.35 17.76 2.39
C ALA A 7 -0.95 16.52 3.05
N LYS A 8 -2.28 16.44 3.07
CA LYS A 8 -3.03 15.26 3.49
C LYS A 8 -2.80 14.10 2.52
N ILE A 9 -2.61 12.90 3.07
CA ILE A 9 -2.50 11.67 2.28
C ILE A 9 -3.90 11.05 2.13
N VAL A 10 -4.34 10.86 0.90
CA VAL A 10 -5.60 10.19 0.55
C VAL A 10 -5.24 8.89 -0.17
N PRO A 11 -5.40 7.72 0.48
CA PRO A 11 -5.16 6.45 -0.18
C PRO A 11 -6.21 6.21 -1.27
N SER A 12 -5.80 5.56 -2.36
CA SER A 12 -6.73 5.11 -3.38
C SER A 12 -6.38 3.71 -3.85
N ILE A 13 -7.40 2.92 -4.16
CA ILE A 13 -7.28 1.55 -4.65
C ILE A 13 -8.14 1.38 -5.89
N THR A 14 -7.55 0.81 -6.92
CA THR A 14 -8.23 0.47 -8.17
C THR A 14 -8.57 -1.01 -8.19
N ARG A 15 -9.82 -1.35 -8.51
CA ARG A 15 -10.30 -2.72 -8.72
C ARG A 15 -10.78 -2.89 -10.16
N LEU A 16 -10.37 -3.95 -10.81
CA LEU A 16 -10.87 -4.37 -12.12
C LEU A 16 -12.25 -5.00 -11.95
N LEU A 17 -13.19 -4.61 -12.82
CA LEU A 17 -14.51 -5.22 -12.89
C LEU A 17 -14.47 -6.51 -13.73
N PRO A 18 -15.30 -7.52 -13.39
CA PRO A 18 -15.43 -8.74 -14.19
C PRO A 18 -15.78 -8.45 -15.64
N GLY A 19 -15.47 -9.39 -16.54
CA GLY A 19 -15.90 -9.32 -17.94
C GLY A 19 -15.29 -8.16 -18.75
N GLY A 20 -14.30 -7.44 -18.21
CA GLY A 20 -13.72 -6.29 -18.89
C GLY A 20 -14.57 -5.02 -18.83
N GLU A 21 -15.49 -4.92 -17.87
CA GLU A 21 -16.39 -3.77 -17.69
C GLU A 21 -15.68 -2.48 -17.20
N GLY A 22 -14.37 -2.54 -16.97
CA GLY A 22 -13.54 -1.39 -16.63
C GLY A 22 -13.00 -1.46 -15.20
N TYR A 23 -12.90 -0.29 -14.56
CA TYR A 23 -12.23 -0.11 -13.28
C TYR A 23 -13.08 0.70 -12.30
N VAL A 24 -13.00 0.33 -11.02
CA VAL A 24 -13.53 1.12 -9.91
C VAL A 24 -12.36 1.68 -9.12
N LEU A 25 -12.27 3.01 -9.03
CA LEU A 25 -11.32 3.71 -8.17
C LEU A 25 -12.00 4.11 -6.87
N THR A 26 -11.51 3.58 -5.76
CA THR A 26 -12.00 3.92 -4.41
C THR A 26 -11.00 4.83 -3.72
N PHE A 27 -11.46 6.01 -3.32
CA PHE A 27 -10.71 6.91 -2.43
C PHE A 27 -11.10 6.63 -0.99
N TYR A 28 -10.11 6.51 -0.12
CA TYR A 28 -10.30 6.31 1.32
C TYR A 28 -10.22 7.65 2.04
N PRO A 29 -10.75 7.75 3.27
CA PRO A 29 -10.56 8.94 4.09
C PRO A 29 -9.08 9.35 4.15
N ALA A 30 -8.84 10.65 4.14
CA ALA A 30 -7.51 11.18 4.36
C ALA A 30 -6.95 10.63 5.68
N TRP A 31 -5.68 10.24 5.70
CA TRP A 31 -5.06 9.79 6.93
C TRP A 31 -4.85 10.95 7.90
N GLU A 32 -5.39 10.79 9.09
CA GLU A 32 -5.11 11.65 10.22
C GLU A 32 -3.80 11.28 10.89
N ASN A 33 -3.10 12.27 11.44
CA ASN A 33 -1.81 12.12 12.12
C ASN A 33 -0.75 11.41 11.25
N TYR A 34 -0.67 11.76 9.97
CA TYR A 34 0.30 11.20 9.02
C TYR A 34 0.89 12.31 8.14
N PRO A 35 2.23 12.36 7.96
CA PRO A 35 3.24 11.55 8.65
C PRO A 35 3.32 11.90 10.15
N SER A 36 3.62 10.90 10.98
CA SER A 36 3.71 11.04 12.44
C SER A 36 5.04 11.61 12.92
N GLY A 37 6.07 11.58 12.06
CA GLY A 37 7.45 11.94 12.41
C GLY A 37 8.33 10.73 12.71
N ASP A 38 7.75 9.55 12.91
CA ASP A 38 8.43 8.26 12.95
C ASP A 38 8.28 7.55 11.60
N GLU A 39 9.37 7.48 10.84
CA GLU A 39 9.39 6.91 9.50
C GLU A 39 9.08 5.41 9.49
N ILE A 40 9.43 4.68 10.55
CA ILE A 40 9.15 3.25 10.68
C ILE A 40 7.67 3.03 10.97
N ALA A 41 7.09 3.81 11.89
CA ALA A 41 5.66 3.75 12.20
C ALA A 41 4.81 4.13 10.98
N ASP A 42 5.20 5.17 10.26
CA ASP A 42 4.51 5.62 9.04
C ASP A 42 4.57 4.55 7.94
N ALA A 43 5.75 3.96 7.71
CA ALA A 43 5.92 2.87 6.75
C ALA A 43 5.11 1.63 7.14
N ARG A 44 5.06 1.28 8.43
CA ARG A 44 4.24 0.16 8.94
C ARG A 44 2.76 0.40 8.66
N ARG A 45 2.21 1.56 9.03
CA ARG A 45 0.81 1.91 8.79
C ARG A 45 0.44 1.83 7.30
N MET A 46 1.34 2.29 6.43
CA MET A 46 1.13 2.19 4.98
C MET A 46 1.11 0.73 4.50
N ASN A 47 2.03 -0.10 4.97
CA ASN A 47 2.06 -1.52 4.60
C ASN A 47 0.82 -2.26 5.13
N GLU A 48 0.41 -2.02 6.38
CA GLU A 48 -0.82 -2.59 6.96
C GLU A 48 -2.05 -2.21 6.12
N PHE A 49 -2.16 -0.95 5.69
CA PHE A 49 -3.24 -0.53 4.80
C PHE A 49 -3.21 -1.31 3.48
N ILE A 50 -2.04 -1.46 2.85
CA ILE A 50 -1.89 -2.23 1.61
C ILE A 50 -2.30 -3.70 1.84
N GLU A 51 -1.81 -4.33 2.90
CA GLU A 51 -2.12 -5.71 3.26
C GLU A 51 -3.63 -5.96 3.38
N GLN A 52 -4.35 -5.07 4.08
CA GLN A 52 -5.80 -5.17 4.21
C GLN A 52 -6.51 -5.09 2.84
N ARG A 53 -6.04 -4.24 1.94
CA ARG A 53 -6.60 -4.09 0.58
C ARG A 53 -6.27 -5.27 -0.32
N VAL A 54 -5.09 -5.88 -0.14
CA VAL A 54 -4.71 -7.10 -0.85
C VAL A 54 -5.60 -8.27 -0.43
N LEU A 55 -5.93 -8.39 0.86
CA LEU A 55 -6.79 -9.48 1.35
C LEU A 55 -8.23 -9.43 0.79
N GLU A 56 -8.70 -8.25 0.39
CA GLU A 56 -10.03 -8.09 -0.24
C GLU A 56 -10.10 -8.66 -1.67
N MET A 57 -8.98 -8.67 -2.40
CA MET A 57 -8.89 -9.11 -3.81
C MET A 57 -7.47 -9.58 -4.16
N PRO A 58 -6.99 -10.67 -3.54
CA PRO A 58 -5.61 -11.11 -3.66
C PRO A 58 -5.22 -11.40 -5.11
N GLU A 59 -6.15 -11.90 -5.93
CA GLU A 59 -5.93 -12.17 -7.35
C GLU A 59 -5.62 -10.93 -8.19
N GLN A 60 -5.98 -9.74 -7.72
CA GLN A 60 -5.72 -8.47 -8.42
C GLN A 60 -4.43 -7.78 -7.96
N TYR A 61 -3.74 -8.31 -6.94
CA TYR A 61 -2.46 -7.75 -6.54
C TYR A 61 -1.35 -8.13 -7.53
N PHE A 62 -0.42 -7.21 -7.77
CA PHE A 62 0.69 -7.42 -8.70
C PHE A 62 1.82 -8.28 -8.08
N TRP A 63 1.56 -9.58 -7.93
CA TRP A 63 2.48 -10.54 -7.30
C TRP A 63 3.81 -10.74 -8.03
N LEU A 64 3.91 -10.38 -9.32
CA LEU A 64 5.16 -10.45 -10.07
C LEU A 64 6.22 -9.46 -9.57
N HIS A 65 5.81 -8.41 -8.83
CA HIS A 65 6.75 -7.52 -8.20
C HIS A 65 7.45 -8.23 -7.04
N LYS A 66 8.78 -8.37 -7.14
CA LYS A 66 9.69 -8.84 -6.08
C LYS A 66 9.72 -7.88 -4.87
N ARG A 67 8.62 -7.79 -4.13
CA ARG A 67 8.39 -6.84 -3.02
C ARG A 67 9.29 -7.09 -1.80
N PHE A 68 9.48 -8.33 -1.40
CA PHE A 68 10.34 -8.82 -0.30
C PHE A 68 11.82 -9.06 -0.68
N LYS A 69 12.38 -8.29 -1.63
CA LYS A 69 13.75 -8.54 -2.13
C LYS A 69 14.81 -8.11 -1.13
N THR A 70 14.50 -7.05 -0.40
CA THR A 70 15.25 -6.57 0.75
C THR A 70 14.77 -7.36 1.96
N ARG A 71 15.72 -7.95 2.69
CA ARG A 71 15.46 -8.82 3.84
C ARG A 71 16.40 -8.38 4.97
N PRO A 72 16.05 -8.63 6.24
CA PRO A 72 16.98 -8.49 7.35
C PRO A 72 18.26 -9.31 7.12
N GLU A 73 19.35 -8.86 7.74
CA GLU A 73 20.64 -9.54 7.63
C GLU A 73 20.53 -10.99 8.15
N GLY A 74 21.05 -11.94 7.38
CA GLY A 74 21.00 -13.37 7.71
C GLY A 74 19.73 -14.11 7.25
N GLU A 75 18.70 -13.42 6.76
CA GLU A 75 17.50 -14.09 6.26
C GLU A 75 17.62 -14.59 4.81
N ALA A 76 17.06 -15.76 4.54
CA ALA A 76 16.99 -16.32 3.20
C ALA A 76 16.18 -15.41 2.26
N ARG A 77 16.65 -15.31 1.01
CA ARG A 77 15.91 -14.64 -0.07
C ARG A 77 14.81 -15.55 -0.58
N TYR A 78 13.66 -14.96 -0.90
CA TYR A 78 12.55 -15.68 -1.52
C TYR A 78 12.72 -15.88 -3.04
N TYR A 79 13.62 -15.13 -3.68
CA TYR A 79 13.85 -15.09 -5.13
C TYR A 79 15.11 -14.28 -5.52
#